data_AF-A2F226-F1
#
_entry.id   AF-A2F226-F1
#
_cell.length_a   1.000
_cell.length_b   1.000
_cell.length_c   1.000
_cell.angle_alpha   90.00
_cell.angle_beta   90.00
_cell.angle_gamma   90.00
#
_symmetry.space_group_name_H-M   'P 1'
#
loop_
_entity.id
_entity.type
_entity.pdbx_description
1 polymer ?
#
loop_
_entity_poly.entity_id
_entity_poly.type
_entity_poly.pdbx_seq_one_letter_code
_entity_poly.pdbx_strand_id
1 'polypeptide(L)'
;MGNIIAAAKKNDITIPPPDNQQEVQTKIINAADKPSDGLKEIWLNAKSGYFDKSWLVYIEEPFTYAHFEKDSEGDGFRNFSEFEGLKAYAVCTLWSDTDSRIKIYEMLEGKEKGNLIAFPFSALDIYYSHKTCQEFLKVIETTAKWQDQGDDTDAIFDNFFEAPKKKAQ
;
A
#
# COMPACT_ATOMS: atom_id res chain seq x y z
N MET A 1 -2.27 18.57 -0.16
CA MET A 1 -1.92 17.27 -0.80
C MET A 1 -2.02 16.23 0.30
N GLY A 2 -2.59 15.07 0.00
CA GLY A 2 -2.79 14.03 1.01
C GLY A 2 -1.46 13.47 1.46
N ASN A 3 -1.18 13.43 2.76
CA ASN A 3 0.14 13.02 3.25
C ASN A 3 0.00 12.17 4.53
N ILE A 4 0.53 10.93 4.49
CA ILE A 4 0.49 9.99 5.62
C ILE A 4 1.17 10.55 6.88
N ILE A 5 2.18 11.40 6.71
CA ILE A 5 2.87 12.08 7.81
C ILE A 5 1.97 13.15 8.42
N ALA A 6 1.22 13.89 7.59
CA ALA A 6 0.25 14.85 8.09
C ALA A 6 -0.90 14.15 8.83
N ALA A 7 -1.35 13.00 8.33
CA ALA A 7 -2.34 12.13 8.97
C ALA A 7 -1.87 11.65 10.35
N ALA A 8 -0.67 11.07 10.41
CA ALA A 8 -0.05 10.57 11.63
C ALA A 8 0.17 11.70 12.64
N LYS A 9 0.68 12.85 12.18
CA LYS A 9 0.96 14.01 13.04
C LYS A 9 -0.28 14.60 13.71
N LYS A 10 -1.45 14.54 13.06
CA LYS A 10 -2.73 14.95 13.70
C LYS A 10 -3.09 14.09 14.91
N ASN A 11 -2.54 12.89 15.00
CA ASN A 11 -2.75 11.92 16.08
C ASN A 11 -1.47 11.74 16.92
N ASP A 12 -0.61 12.76 16.98
CA ASP A 12 0.64 12.79 17.76
C ASP A 12 1.65 11.68 17.41
N ILE A 13 1.55 11.11 16.20
CA ILE A 13 2.49 10.10 15.69
C ILE A 13 3.51 10.76 14.79
N THR A 14 4.79 10.44 15.02
CA THR A 14 5.91 10.96 14.23
C THR A 14 6.45 9.86 13.33
N ILE A 15 6.32 10.06 12.03
CA ILE A 15 6.99 9.27 11.01
C ILE A 15 8.26 10.02 10.60
N PRO A 16 9.46 9.53 10.93
CA PRO A 16 10.70 10.17 10.52
C PRO A 16 10.90 10.01 9.00
N PRO A 17 11.70 10.89 8.38
CA PRO A 17 12.14 10.69 7.00
C PRO A 17 13.08 9.48 6.87
N PRO A 18 13.31 9.00 5.63
CA PRO A 18 14.34 7.99 5.36
C PRO A 18 15.73 8.42 5.84
N ASP A 19 16.55 7.45 6.24
CA ASP A 19 17.91 7.70 6.75
C ASP A 19 18.81 8.41 5.70
N ASN A 20 18.54 8.21 4.41
CA ASN A 20 19.27 8.85 3.31
C ASN A 20 18.33 9.33 2.18
N GLN A 21 17.65 10.46 2.38
CA GLN A 21 16.73 11.05 1.39
C GLN A 21 17.39 11.33 0.02
N GLN A 22 18.66 11.73 0.00
CA GLN A 22 19.36 12.06 -1.26
C GLN A 22 19.62 10.82 -2.10
N GLU A 23 19.96 9.70 -1.46
CA GLU A 23 20.07 8.41 -2.13
C GLU A 23 18.71 7.96 -2.69
N VAL A 24 17.64 8.07 -1.91
CA VAL A 24 16.29 7.75 -2.38
C VAL A 24 15.91 8.61 -3.59
N GLN A 25 16.14 9.92 -3.54
CA GLN A 25 15.88 10.83 -4.65
C GLN A 25 16.67 10.45 -5.90
N THR A 26 17.95 10.11 -5.73
CA THR A 26 18.82 9.67 -6.84
C THR A 26 18.30 8.38 -7.47
N LYS A 27 17.89 7.41 -6.66
CA LYS A 27 17.29 6.16 -7.14
C LYS A 27 15.97 6.41 -7.86
N ILE A 28 15.12 7.33 -7.38
CA ILE A 28 13.86 7.71 -8.06
C ILE A 28 14.16 8.26 -9.46
N ILE A 29 15.15 9.16 -9.59
CA ILE A 29 15.52 9.76 -10.88
C ILE A 29 16.01 8.71 -11.88
N ASN A 30 16.77 7.72 -11.39
CA ASN A 30 17.39 6.69 -12.22
C ASN A 30 16.55 5.41 -12.36
N ALA A 31 15.37 5.33 -11.74
CA ALA A 31 14.55 4.13 -11.77
C ALA A 31 14.06 3.86 -13.21
N ALA A 32 14.33 2.64 -13.70
CA ALA A 32 13.82 2.20 -14.99
C ALA A 32 12.28 2.11 -14.97
N ASP A 33 11.76 1.57 -13.88
CA ASP A 33 10.34 1.53 -13.58
C ASP A 33 9.96 2.81 -12.84
N LYS A 34 9.07 3.62 -13.43
CA LYS A 34 8.71 4.92 -12.88
C LYS A 34 7.61 4.75 -11.82
N PRO A 35 7.88 5.00 -10.52
CA PRO A 35 6.83 5.05 -9.50
C PRO A 35 5.89 6.24 -9.73
N SER A 36 4.68 6.17 -9.19
CA SER A 36 3.76 7.32 -9.18
C SER A 36 4.29 8.44 -8.28
N ASP A 37 3.75 9.65 -8.46
CA ASP A 37 4.13 10.78 -7.61
C ASP A 37 3.71 10.57 -6.14
N GLY A 38 2.59 9.89 -5.90
CA GLY A 38 2.16 9.53 -4.54
C GLY A 38 3.13 8.57 -3.87
N LEU A 39 3.64 7.57 -4.60
CA LEU A 39 4.62 6.63 -4.06
C LEU A 39 5.98 7.29 -3.81
N LYS A 40 6.41 8.20 -4.71
CA LYS A 40 7.61 9.03 -4.48
C LYS A 40 7.46 9.90 -3.24
N GLU A 41 6.27 10.47 -2.99
CA GLU A 41 6.00 11.27 -1.80
C GLU A 41 6.19 10.44 -0.52
N ILE A 42 5.71 9.19 -0.50
CA ILE A 42 5.96 8.26 0.62
C ILE A 42 7.47 8.06 0.78
N TRP A 43 8.15 7.59 -0.27
CA TRP A 43 9.56 7.21 -0.16
C TRP A 43 10.49 8.36 0.20
N LEU A 44 10.19 9.59 -0.22
CA LEU A 44 11.04 10.74 0.12
C LEU A 44 10.83 11.24 1.54
N ASN A 45 9.66 11.01 2.13
CA ASN A 45 9.28 11.68 3.38
C ASN A 45 9.04 10.73 4.55
N ALA A 46 8.85 9.43 4.29
CA ALA A 46 8.59 8.44 5.32
C ALA A 46 9.67 7.35 5.31
N LYS A 47 10.22 7.09 6.49
CA LYS A 47 11.03 5.90 6.74
C LYS A 47 10.14 4.66 6.60
N SER A 48 10.75 3.53 6.25
CA SER A 48 10.12 2.22 6.36
C SER A 48 9.93 1.80 7.82
N GLY A 49 8.90 1.01 8.10
CA GLY A 49 8.64 0.51 9.46
C GLY A 49 7.26 0.81 10.02
N TYR A 50 7.10 0.46 11.30
CA TYR A 50 5.97 0.87 12.15
C TYR A 50 6.36 2.10 12.97
N PHE A 51 5.42 3.01 13.16
CA PHE A 51 5.68 4.30 13.82
C PHE A 51 4.79 4.61 15.00
N ASP A 52 3.82 3.74 15.27
CA ASP A 52 2.86 3.91 16.35
C ASP A 52 2.68 2.60 17.12
N LYS A 53 1.94 2.65 18.23
CA LYS A 53 1.67 1.48 19.07
C LYS A 53 0.48 0.65 18.59
N SER A 54 -0.38 1.21 17.75
CA SER A 54 -1.49 0.52 17.10
C SER A 54 -1.03 -0.38 15.97
N TRP A 55 0.18 -0.23 15.44
CA TRP A 55 0.73 -1.01 14.31
C TRP A 55 -0.14 -0.94 13.04
N LEU A 56 -1.00 0.08 12.93
CA LEU A 56 -1.96 0.26 11.85
C LEU A 56 -1.32 0.12 10.47
N VAL A 57 -0.17 0.77 10.27
CA VAL A 57 0.53 0.77 8.98
C VAL A 57 2.00 0.46 9.14
N TYR A 58 2.47 -0.49 8.33
CA TYR A 58 3.87 -0.67 8.00
C TYR A 58 4.17 -0.01 6.66
N ILE A 59 5.11 0.93 6.62
CA ILE A 59 5.57 1.51 5.36
C ILE A 59 6.68 0.62 4.79
N GLU A 60 6.52 0.19 3.54
CA GLU A 60 7.47 -0.70 2.87
C GLU A 60 8.74 0.06 2.47
N GLU A 61 9.85 -0.67 2.39
CA GLU A 61 11.13 -0.11 1.92
C GLU A 61 11.03 0.40 0.48
N PRO A 62 11.59 1.58 0.16
CA PRO A 62 11.64 2.06 -1.21
C PRO A 62 12.24 1.05 -2.19
N PHE A 63 11.65 0.96 -3.38
CA PHE A 63 12.07 0.04 -4.44
C PHE A 63 11.92 -1.45 -4.12
N THR A 64 11.16 -1.81 -3.08
CA THR A 64 10.76 -3.20 -2.84
C THR A 64 9.78 -3.64 -3.93
N TYR A 65 10.17 -4.64 -4.71
CA TYR A 65 9.35 -5.19 -5.76
C TYR A 65 8.57 -6.40 -5.28
N ALA A 66 7.34 -6.53 -5.76
CA ALA A 66 6.61 -7.78 -5.80
C ALA A 66 6.63 -8.31 -7.23
N HIS A 67 6.98 -9.59 -7.36
CA HIS A 67 6.85 -10.37 -8.58
C HIS A 67 5.80 -11.44 -8.31
N PHE A 68 4.69 -11.38 -9.04
CA PHE A 68 3.57 -12.29 -8.83
C PHE A 68 3.80 -13.56 -9.64
N GLU A 69 4.55 -14.51 -9.09
CA GLU A 69 4.80 -15.80 -9.72
C GLU A 69 3.97 -16.90 -9.08
N LYS A 70 3.82 -18.03 -9.77
CA LYS A 70 3.30 -19.25 -9.16
C LYS A 70 4.13 -19.63 -7.92
N ASP A 71 3.48 -20.14 -6.89
CA ASP A 71 4.07 -20.44 -5.58
C ASP A 71 4.61 -19.21 -4.81
N SER A 72 4.29 -17.98 -5.24
CA SER A 72 4.55 -16.75 -4.48
C SER A 72 3.48 -16.51 -3.39
N GLU A 73 3.67 -15.49 -2.55
CA GLU A 73 2.76 -15.17 -1.43
C GLU A 73 1.31 -14.87 -1.85
N GLY A 74 1.07 -14.56 -3.13
CA GLY A 74 -0.26 -14.39 -3.69
C GLY A 74 -0.89 -15.66 -4.26
N ASP A 75 -0.14 -16.75 -4.38
CA ASP A 75 -0.68 -18.02 -4.88
C ASP A 75 -1.71 -18.57 -3.89
N GLY A 76 -2.88 -18.95 -4.41
CA GLY A 76 -4.07 -19.28 -3.62
C GLY A 76 -5.04 -18.12 -3.40
N PHE A 77 -4.68 -16.87 -3.72
CA PHE A 77 -5.65 -15.78 -3.77
C PHE A 77 -6.55 -15.93 -4.99
N ARG A 78 -7.85 -15.64 -4.81
CA ARG A 78 -8.78 -15.53 -5.93
C ARG A 78 -8.33 -14.39 -6.84
N ASN A 79 -8.45 -14.63 -8.15
CA ASN A 79 -8.04 -13.72 -9.22
C ASN A 79 -6.51 -13.51 -9.36
N PHE A 80 -5.67 -14.26 -8.63
CA PHE A 80 -4.21 -14.18 -8.76
C PHE A 80 -3.71 -14.39 -10.20
N SER A 81 -4.34 -15.29 -10.95
CA SER A 81 -3.98 -15.55 -12.36
C SER A 81 -4.07 -14.32 -13.27
N GLU A 82 -4.79 -13.27 -12.88
CA GLU A 82 -4.84 -12.01 -13.64
C GLU A 82 -3.59 -11.14 -13.46
N PHE A 83 -2.81 -11.43 -12.42
CA PHE A 83 -1.60 -10.72 -12.03
C PHE A 83 -0.34 -11.56 -12.18
N GLU A 84 -0.48 -12.86 -12.47
CA GLU A 84 0.65 -13.77 -12.64
C GLU A 84 1.61 -13.27 -13.75
N GLY A 85 2.90 -13.22 -13.42
CA GLY A 85 3.97 -12.69 -14.25
C GLY A 85 4.13 -11.16 -14.22
N LEU A 86 3.24 -10.43 -13.53
CA LEU A 86 3.33 -8.97 -13.44
C LEU A 86 4.21 -8.52 -12.27
N LYS A 87 4.74 -7.32 -12.42
CA LYS A 87 5.56 -6.62 -11.44
C LYS A 87 4.82 -5.45 -10.78
N ALA A 88 5.10 -5.23 -9.49
CA ALA A 88 4.58 -4.11 -8.71
C ALA A 88 5.61 -3.58 -7.69
N TYR A 89 5.39 -2.36 -7.19
CA TYR A 89 6.05 -1.87 -5.98
C TYR A 89 5.21 -2.20 -4.75
N ALA A 90 5.85 -2.67 -3.68
CA ALA A 90 5.22 -2.73 -2.37
C ALA A 90 5.11 -1.30 -1.80
N VAL A 91 3.92 -0.95 -1.30
CA VAL A 91 3.62 0.40 -0.81
C VAL A 91 3.57 0.41 0.71
N CYS A 92 2.66 -0.36 1.27
CA CYS A 92 2.48 -0.51 2.71
C CYS A 92 1.76 -1.82 3.02
N THR A 93 1.78 -2.19 4.30
CA THR A 93 0.92 -3.22 4.86
C THR A 93 0.03 -2.59 5.92
N LEU A 94 -1.29 -2.79 5.82
CA LEU A 94 -2.26 -2.44 6.87
C LEU A 94 -2.51 -3.66 7.76
N TRP A 95 -2.64 -3.45 9.07
CA TRP A 95 -2.95 -4.51 10.03
C TRP A 95 -4.40 -4.42 10.47
N SER A 96 -5.16 -5.49 10.26
CA SER A 96 -6.62 -5.48 10.46
C SER A 96 -7.07 -6.29 11.68
N ASP A 97 -6.27 -6.35 12.77
CA ASP A 97 -6.42 -7.16 14.00
C ASP A 97 -5.30 -8.22 14.20
N THR A 98 -5.54 -9.23 15.05
CA THR A 98 -4.49 -10.07 15.64
C THR A 98 -3.77 -10.98 14.63
N ASP A 99 -4.39 -11.31 13.50
CA ASP A 99 -3.82 -12.29 12.54
C ASP A 99 -4.05 -11.93 11.06
N SER A 100 -4.60 -10.75 10.77
CA SER A 100 -4.87 -10.34 9.39
C SER A 100 -4.07 -9.10 8.99
N ARG A 101 -3.49 -9.18 7.80
CA ARG A 101 -2.76 -8.09 7.15
C ARG A 101 -3.23 -7.92 5.72
N ILE A 102 -3.19 -6.68 5.27
CA ILE A 102 -3.55 -6.28 3.91
C ILE A 102 -2.31 -5.67 3.27
N LYS A 103 -1.68 -6.41 2.35
CA LYS A 103 -0.56 -5.87 1.59
C LYS A 103 -1.06 -5.03 0.44
N ILE A 104 -0.51 -3.84 0.26
CA ILE A 104 -0.90 -2.90 -0.78
C ILE A 104 0.27 -2.70 -1.74
N TYR A 105 -0.03 -2.82 -3.03
CA TYR A 105 0.95 -2.73 -4.11
C TYR A 105 0.53 -1.68 -5.15
N GLU A 106 1.51 -0.98 -5.72
CA GLU A 106 1.34 -0.16 -6.91
C GLU A 106 1.80 -0.93 -8.14
N MET A 107 0.88 -1.15 -9.09
CA MET A 107 1.17 -1.94 -10.27
C MET A 107 2.05 -1.18 -11.26
N LEU A 108 3.09 -1.85 -11.75
CA LEU A 108 4.00 -1.30 -12.76
C LEU A 108 3.64 -1.71 -14.18
N GLU A 109 2.84 -2.77 -14.29
CA GLU A 109 2.54 -3.49 -15.52
C GLU A 109 1.08 -3.93 -15.56
N GLY A 110 0.65 -4.40 -16.73
CA GLY A 110 -0.71 -4.89 -16.94
C GLY A 110 -1.77 -3.78 -17.00
N LYS A 111 -3.03 -4.20 -16.96
CA LYS A 111 -4.21 -3.33 -17.09
C LYS A 111 -4.35 -2.32 -15.94
N GLU A 112 -3.82 -2.65 -14.77
CA GLU A 112 -3.90 -1.83 -13.56
C GLU A 112 -2.66 -0.94 -13.35
N LYS A 113 -1.79 -0.78 -14.34
CA LYS A 113 -0.57 0.03 -14.20
C LYS A 113 -0.87 1.43 -13.65
N GLY A 114 -0.17 1.80 -12.57
CA GLY A 114 -0.32 3.07 -11.86
C GLY A 114 -1.44 3.09 -10.81
N ASN A 115 -2.23 2.03 -10.72
CA ASN A 115 -3.27 1.84 -9.73
C ASN A 115 -2.76 0.97 -8.57
N LEU A 116 -3.51 0.98 -7.47
CA LEU A 116 -3.24 0.15 -6.31
C LEU A 116 -4.09 -1.14 -6.30
N ILE A 117 -3.45 -2.22 -5.88
CA ILE A 117 -4.13 -3.49 -5.54
C ILE A 117 -3.82 -3.89 -4.10
N ALA A 118 -4.73 -4.66 -3.50
CA ALA A 118 -4.62 -5.12 -2.14
C ALA A 118 -4.81 -6.62 -2.01
N PHE A 119 -4.01 -7.23 -1.13
CA PHE A 119 -4.01 -8.65 -0.80
C PHE A 119 -4.38 -8.80 0.68
N PRO A 120 -5.67 -8.71 1.04
CA PRO A 120 -6.15 -9.04 2.38
C PRO A 120 -6.07 -10.54 2.63
N PHE A 121 -5.24 -10.95 3.59
CA PHE A 121 -5.06 -12.36 3.94
C PHE A 121 -6.37 -13.02 4.42
N SER A 122 -7.22 -12.28 5.14
CA SER A 122 -8.50 -12.76 5.64
C SER A 122 -9.51 -13.15 4.55
N ALA A 123 -9.45 -12.51 3.38
CA ALA A 123 -10.39 -12.75 2.29
C ALA A 123 -9.86 -13.72 1.23
N LEU A 124 -8.53 -13.90 1.13
CA LEU A 124 -7.86 -14.65 0.07
C LEU A 124 -8.37 -14.25 -1.33
N ASP A 125 -8.53 -12.95 -1.56
CA ASP A 125 -8.98 -12.35 -2.82
C ASP A 125 -8.16 -11.09 -3.10
N ILE A 126 -7.98 -10.74 -4.37
CA ILE A 126 -7.24 -9.53 -4.76
C ILE A 126 -8.24 -8.43 -5.05
N TYR A 127 -8.11 -7.35 -4.29
CA TYR A 127 -8.92 -6.15 -4.43
C TYR A 127 -8.19 -5.15 -5.30
N TYR A 128 -8.93 -4.48 -6.15
CA TYR A 128 -8.41 -3.47 -7.06
C TYR A 128 -9.06 -2.12 -6.74
N SER A 129 -8.26 -1.07 -6.89
CA SER A 129 -8.71 0.29 -6.82
C SER A 129 -8.38 0.95 -8.14
N HIS A 130 -9.33 1.63 -8.79
CA HIS A 130 -9.00 2.50 -9.93
C HIS A 130 -8.42 3.85 -9.49
N LYS A 131 -7.91 3.92 -8.25
CA LYS A 131 -7.34 5.11 -7.63
C LYS A 131 -5.84 4.93 -7.45
N THR A 132 -5.17 6.07 -7.45
CA THR A 132 -3.72 6.21 -7.35
C THR A 132 -3.24 6.16 -5.89
N CYS A 133 -1.92 5.99 -5.71
CA CYS A 133 -1.28 6.12 -4.39
C CYS A 133 -1.54 7.49 -3.73
N GLN A 134 -1.64 8.58 -4.50
CA GLN A 134 -1.96 9.89 -3.93
C GLN A 134 -3.36 9.95 -3.34
N GLU A 135 -4.34 9.29 -3.97
CA GLU A 135 -5.71 9.23 -3.47
C GLU A 135 -5.78 8.35 -2.22
N PHE A 136 -4.98 7.29 -2.15
CA PHE A 136 -4.86 6.45 -0.96
C PHE A 136 -4.36 7.24 0.24
N LEU A 137 -3.32 8.05 0.04
CA LEU A 137 -2.80 8.94 1.09
C LEU A 137 -3.85 9.93 1.59
N LYS A 138 -4.72 10.44 0.71
CA LYS A 138 -5.84 11.30 1.12
C LYS A 138 -6.85 10.53 1.95
N VAL A 139 -7.18 9.28 1.58
CA VAL A 139 -8.09 8.44 2.37
C VAL A 139 -7.53 8.26 3.77
N ILE A 140 -6.28 7.78 3.91
CA ILE A 140 -5.61 7.64 5.21
C ILE A 140 -5.68 8.94 6.03
N GLU A 141 -5.38 10.08 5.41
CA GLU A 141 -5.43 11.37 6.10
C GLU A 141 -6.81 11.74 6.67
N THR A 142 -7.87 11.27 6.01
CA THR A 142 -9.25 11.62 6.37
C THR A 142 -9.94 10.56 7.22
N THR A 143 -9.50 9.30 7.17
CA THR A 143 -10.19 8.19 7.85
C THR A 143 -9.44 7.67 9.07
N ALA A 144 -8.10 7.62 9.03
CA ALA A 144 -7.31 6.99 10.09
C ALA A 144 -7.31 7.84 11.37
N LYS A 145 -7.77 7.24 12.47
CA LYS A 145 -7.73 7.80 13.82
C LYS A 145 -6.49 7.38 14.60
N TRP A 146 -5.79 6.34 14.13
CA TRP A 146 -4.58 5.79 14.73
C TRP A 146 -4.77 5.34 16.18
N GLN A 147 -5.96 4.80 16.47
CA GLN A 147 -6.35 4.38 17.82
C GLN A 147 -6.56 2.88 17.92
N ASP A 148 -7.14 2.29 16.87
CA ASP A 148 -7.43 0.87 16.77
C ASP A 148 -7.16 0.39 15.35
N GLN A 149 -6.32 -0.63 15.21
CA GLN A 149 -5.87 -1.12 13.92
C GLN A 149 -6.99 -1.76 13.08
N GLY A 150 -7.97 -2.40 13.72
CA GLY A 150 -9.09 -3.03 13.03
C GLY A 150 -10.02 -1.99 12.43
N ASP A 151 -10.57 -1.11 13.28
CA ASP A 151 -11.52 -0.08 12.86
C ASP A 151 -10.90 0.87 11.81
N ASP A 152 -9.65 1.28 11.99
CA ASP A 152 -8.97 2.17 11.05
C ASP A 152 -8.65 1.46 9.73
N THR A 153 -8.24 0.18 9.76
CA THR A 153 -7.98 -0.58 8.53
C THR A 153 -9.24 -0.79 7.73
N ASP A 154 -10.34 -1.20 8.38
CA ASP A 154 -11.64 -1.37 7.71
C ASP A 154 -12.11 -0.05 7.10
N ALA A 155 -12.00 1.06 7.85
CA ALA A 155 -12.38 2.37 7.34
C ALA A 155 -11.52 2.81 6.14
N ILE A 156 -10.20 2.60 6.17
CA ILE A 156 -9.33 2.90 5.02
C ILE A 156 -9.71 2.01 3.83
N PHE A 157 -9.86 0.71 4.07
CA PHE A 157 -10.09 -0.27 3.03
C PHE A 157 -11.42 -0.05 2.32
N ASP A 158 -12.51 0.11 3.06
CA ASP A 158 -13.87 0.32 2.52
C ASP A 158 -14.01 1.65 1.76
N ASN A 159 -13.24 2.68 2.14
CA ASN A 159 -13.25 3.96 1.41
C ASN A 159 -12.37 3.96 0.16
N PHE A 160 -11.47 2.99 0.03
CA PHE A 160 -10.48 2.99 -1.03
C PHE A 160 -10.68 1.89 -2.07
N PHE A 161 -10.81 0.65 -1.64
CA PHE A 161 -10.90 -0.53 -2.51
C PHE A 161 -12.35 -0.90 -2.82
N GLU A 162 -12.59 -1.31 -4.06
CA GLU A 162 -13.89 -1.86 -4.45
C GLU A 162 -13.91 -3.36 -4.14
N ALA A 163 -15.05 -3.87 -3.66
CA ALA A 163 -15.22 -5.31 -3.51
C ALA A 163 -15.01 -6.01 -4.87
N PRO A 164 -14.29 -7.14 -4.92
CA PRO A 164 -14.07 -7.87 -6.15
C PRO A 164 -15.42 -8.23 -6.77
N LYS A 165 -15.59 -7.93 -8.05
CA LYS A 165 -16.80 -8.29 -8.79
C LYS A 165 -16.91 -9.81 -8.74
N LYS A 166 -17.95 -10.32 -8.07
CA LYS A 166 -18.27 -11.75 -8.14
C LYS A 166 -18.38 -12.10 -9.62
N LYS A 167 -17.54 -13.02 -10.12
CA LYS A 167 -17.74 -13.60 -11.45
C LYS A 167 -19.16 -14.15 -11.45
N ALA A 168 -20.00 -13.66 -12.37
CA ALA A 168 -21.31 -14.26 -12.61
C ALA A 168 -21.05 -15.74 -12.92
N GLN A 169 -21.61 -16.62 -12.09
CA GLN A 169 -21.57 -18.07 -12.32
C GLN A 169 -22.43 -18.43 -13.53
#